data_AF-A0A7I9Z3U2-F1
#
_entry.id   AF-A0A7I9Z3U2-F1
#
_cell.length_a   1.000
_cell.length_b   1.000
_cell.length_c   1.000
_cell.angle_alpha   90.00
_cell.angle_beta   90.00
_cell.angle_gamma   90.00
#
_symmetry.space_group_name_H-M   'P 1'
#
loop_
_entity.id
_entity.type
_entity.pdbx_description
1 polymer ?
#
loop_
_entity_poly.entity_id
_entity_poly.type
_entity_poly.pdbx_seq_one_letter_code
_entity_poly.pdbx_strand_id
1 'polypeptide(L)'
;MVEILATAQRLKWEILRDICDSDAVAALERRGLIQLVADGSHTVAQLNHPTLGEAATRHSGMVRSRQLNGKLARALQKHERSGGRPHKVRGAEGRIRLAQFMMRSDVRPDLNLVAEAASDALAMSSVALGEELARFAVDRGGGLPAAWCLPRR
;
A
#
# COMPACT_ATOMS: atom_id res chain seq x y z
N MET A 1 9.49 7.39 -11.01
CA MET A 1 9.70 6.07 -10.36
C MET A 1 10.17 6.17 -8.91
N VAL A 2 11.17 7.01 -8.60
CA VAL A 2 11.58 7.25 -7.20
C VAL A 2 10.38 7.59 -6.30
N GLU A 3 9.46 8.45 -6.77
CA GLU A 3 8.23 8.79 -6.02
C GLU A 3 7.32 7.57 -5.72
N ILE A 4 7.31 6.55 -6.58
CA ILE A 4 6.50 5.33 -6.37
C ILE A 4 7.10 4.54 -5.21
N LEU A 5 8.41 4.33 -5.20
CA LEU A 5 9.10 3.66 -4.09
C LEU A 5 9.18 4.53 -2.84
N ALA A 6 9.14 5.86 -2.96
CA ALA A 6 9.00 6.76 -1.83
C ALA A 6 7.61 6.61 -1.17
N THR A 7 6.56 6.54 -1.98
CA THR A 7 5.18 6.35 -1.51
C THR A 7 4.98 4.94 -0.94
N ALA A 8 5.54 3.93 -1.59
CA ALA A 8 5.39 2.54 -1.17
C ALA A 8 6.38 2.14 -0.07
N GLN A 9 7.53 2.78 0.06
CA GLN A 9 8.69 2.37 0.87
C GLN A 9 9.36 1.07 0.40
N ARG A 10 8.61 -0.05 0.28
CA ARG A 10 9.12 -1.37 -0.14
C ARG A 10 8.12 -2.10 -1.04
N LEU A 11 8.38 -2.36 -2.31
CA LEU A 11 7.37 -2.93 -3.23
C LEU A 11 7.86 -4.25 -3.85
N LYS A 12 7.02 -5.29 -3.88
CA LYS A 12 7.35 -6.54 -4.59
C LYS A 12 7.69 -6.23 -6.05
N TRP A 13 8.73 -6.89 -6.58
CA TRP A 13 9.23 -6.71 -7.95
C TRP A 13 8.12 -6.86 -8.99
N GLU A 14 7.28 -7.89 -8.84
CA GLU A 14 6.16 -8.16 -9.74
C GLU A 14 5.20 -6.96 -9.86
N ILE A 15 4.90 -6.31 -8.72
CA ILE A 15 4.02 -5.13 -8.66
C ILE A 15 4.72 -3.89 -9.21
N LEU A 16 6.03 -3.73 -8.94
CA LEU A 16 6.80 -2.61 -9.47
C LEU A 16 6.84 -2.64 -11.00
N ARG A 17 7.03 -3.82 -11.60
CA ARG A 17 7.05 -4.03 -13.06
C ARG A 17 5.71 -3.76 -13.72
N ASP A 18 4.62 -3.89 -12.97
CA ASP A 18 3.27 -3.54 -13.43
C ASP A 18 3.05 -2.02 -13.53
N ILE A 19 3.88 -1.21 -12.84
CA ILE A 19 3.77 0.25 -12.79
C ILE A 19 4.90 0.93 -13.59
N CYS A 20 6.07 0.31 -13.63
CA CYS A 20 7.30 0.86 -14.16
C CYS A 20 7.93 -0.07 -15.19
N ASP A 21 8.50 0.52 -16.23
CA ASP A 21 9.30 -0.19 -17.23
C ASP A 21 10.55 -0.82 -16.60
N SER A 22 10.88 -2.06 -16.98
CA SER A 22 12.02 -2.81 -16.42
C SER A 22 13.37 -2.15 -16.68
N ASP A 23 13.55 -1.51 -17.82
CA ASP A 23 14.81 -0.82 -18.16
C ASP A 23 14.98 0.43 -17.31
N ALA A 24 13.87 1.12 -17.01
CA ALA A 24 13.88 2.23 -16.06
C ALA A 24 14.32 1.72 -14.67
N VAL A 25 13.80 0.57 -14.21
CA VAL A 25 14.16 0.01 -12.89
C VAL A 25 15.63 -0.37 -12.84
N ALA A 26 16.13 -1.08 -13.87
CA ALA A 26 17.54 -1.43 -14.00
C ALA A 26 18.45 -0.19 -14.04
N ALA A 27 18.00 0.91 -14.67
CA ALA A 27 18.75 2.16 -14.68
C ALA A 27 18.85 2.80 -13.28
N LEU A 28 17.79 2.77 -12.45
CA LEU A 28 17.87 3.27 -11.07
C LEU A 28 18.71 2.37 -10.17
N GLU A 29 18.63 1.05 -10.36
CA GLU A 29 19.43 0.08 -9.60
C GLU A 29 20.92 0.27 -9.89
N ARG A 30 21.34 0.33 -11.16
CA ARG A 30 22.74 0.61 -11.55
C ARG A 30 23.26 1.95 -11.05
N ARG A 31 22.37 2.93 -10.88
CA ARG A 31 22.70 4.24 -10.30
C ARG A 31 22.73 4.25 -8.77
N GLY A 32 22.46 3.12 -8.12
CA GLY A 32 22.47 3.00 -6.66
C GLY A 32 21.34 3.77 -5.97
N LEU A 33 20.23 4.06 -6.67
CA LEU A 33 19.10 4.78 -6.07
C LEU A 33 18.09 3.83 -5.41
N ILE A 34 18.06 2.59 -5.88
CA ILE A 34 17.23 1.51 -5.36
C ILE A 34 18.08 0.25 -5.19
N GLN A 35 17.54 -0.71 -4.46
CA GLN A 35 18.05 -2.07 -4.36
C GLN A 35 16.91 -3.08 -4.49
N LEU A 36 17.20 -4.22 -5.10
CA LEU A 36 16.36 -5.40 -5.09
C LEU A 36 16.90 -6.36 -4.03
N VAL A 37 16.09 -6.65 -3.01
CA VAL A 37 16.45 -7.54 -1.90
C VAL A 37 15.57 -8.77 -1.91
N ALA A 38 16.13 -9.92 -1.50
CA ALA A 38 15.36 -11.13 -1.26
C ALA A 38 14.53 -10.98 0.04
N ASP A 39 13.27 -11.37 -0.01
CA ASP A 39 12.32 -11.37 1.09
C ASP A 39 11.51 -12.67 1.05
N GLY A 40 12.03 -13.70 1.72
CA GLY A 40 11.54 -15.07 1.59
C GLY A 40 11.63 -15.58 0.14
N SER A 41 10.49 -15.98 -0.44
CA SER A 41 10.39 -16.40 -1.84
C SER A 41 10.16 -15.25 -2.83
N HIS A 42 10.17 -14.01 -2.36
CA HIS A 42 9.89 -12.83 -3.17
C HIS A 42 11.12 -11.92 -3.32
N THR A 43 11.14 -11.14 -4.40
CA THR A 43 12.06 -10.01 -4.56
C THR A 43 11.32 -8.72 -4.26
N VAL A 44 11.91 -7.86 -3.43
CA VAL A 44 11.35 -6.58 -3.01
C VAL A 44 12.28 -5.44 -3.41
N ALA A 45 11.73 -4.45 -4.09
CA ALA A 45 12.40 -3.21 -4.43
C ALA A 45 12.21 -2.16 -3.32
N GLN A 46 13.27 -1.48 -2.96
CA GLN A 46 13.23 -0.38 -1.98
C GLN A 46 14.25 0.70 -2.32
N LEU A 47 14.05 1.91 -1.81
CA LEU A 47 15.06 2.97 -1.91
C LEU A 47 16.30 2.63 -1.07
N ASN A 48 17.48 3.01 -1.54
CA ASN A 48 18.72 2.77 -0.79
C ASN A 48 18.86 3.66 0.44
N HIS A 49 18.29 4.87 0.40
CA HIS A 49 18.34 5.78 1.54
C HIS A 49 16.95 6.32 1.87
N PRO A 50 16.54 6.30 3.16
CA PRO A 50 15.26 6.89 3.60
C PRO A 50 15.10 8.36 3.22
N THR A 51 16.19 9.13 3.22
CA THR A 51 16.20 10.56 2.87
C THR A 51 15.77 10.83 1.42
N LEU A 52 16.07 9.92 0.48
CA LEU A 52 15.55 10.00 -0.89
C LEU A 52 14.02 9.86 -0.91
N GLY A 53 13.46 9.00 -0.06
CA GLY A 53 12.02 8.78 0.06
C GLY A 53 11.32 10.01 0.65
N GLU A 54 11.90 10.57 1.71
CA GLU A 54 11.39 11.79 2.33
C GLU A 54 11.42 12.97 1.37
N ALA A 55 12.54 13.18 0.67
CA ALA A 55 12.67 14.23 -0.32
C ALA A 55 11.63 14.05 -1.44
N ALA A 56 11.53 12.88 -2.06
CA ALA A 56 10.56 12.63 -3.12
C ALA A 56 9.11 12.85 -2.64
N THR A 57 8.78 12.41 -1.43
CA THR A 57 7.43 12.60 -0.86
C THR A 57 7.11 14.09 -0.65
N ARG A 58 8.06 14.87 -0.10
CA ARG A 58 7.90 16.32 0.10
C ARG A 58 7.70 17.07 -1.20
N HIS A 59 8.42 16.70 -2.26
CA HIS A 59 8.37 17.38 -3.56
C HIS A 59 7.20 16.95 -4.45
N SER A 60 6.53 15.84 -4.14
CA SER A 60 5.43 15.33 -4.97
C SER A 60 4.19 16.25 -4.92
N GLY A 61 3.91 16.89 -3.79
CA GLY A 61 2.66 17.62 -3.59
C GLY A 61 1.42 16.70 -3.48
N MET A 62 0.29 17.26 -3.02
CA MET A 62 -0.89 16.47 -2.62
C MET A 62 -1.54 15.71 -3.79
N VAL A 63 -1.73 16.38 -4.94
CA VAL A 63 -2.38 15.78 -6.12
C VAL A 63 -1.59 14.58 -6.63
N ARG A 64 -0.27 14.72 -6.76
CA ARG A 64 0.62 13.64 -7.20
C ARG A 64 0.61 12.48 -6.22
N SER A 65 0.66 12.77 -4.91
CA SER A 65 0.59 11.75 -3.87
C SER A 65 -0.68 10.92 -4.00
N ARG A 66 -1.86 11.56 -4.17
CA ARG A 66 -3.13 10.85 -4.40
C ARG A 66 -3.11 9.98 -5.65
N GLN A 67 -2.55 10.48 -6.75
CA GLN A 67 -2.39 9.71 -7.99
C GLN A 67 -1.49 8.48 -7.80
N LEU A 68 -0.36 8.63 -7.09
CA LEU A 68 0.59 7.54 -6.82
C LEU A 68 -0.04 6.47 -5.92
N ASN A 69 -0.71 6.88 -4.85
CA ASN A 69 -1.48 5.97 -3.99
C ASN A 69 -2.54 5.21 -4.80
N GLY A 70 -3.26 5.88 -5.70
CA GLY A 70 -4.25 5.24 -6.58
C GLY A 70 -3.63 4.24 -7.57
N LYS A 71 -2.45 4.55 -8.13
CA LYS A 71 -1.70 3.60 -8.98
C LYS A 71 -1.27 2.36 -8.21
N LEU A 72 -0.72 2.55 -7.01
CA LEU A 72 -0.32 1.46 -6.12
C LEU A 72 -1.52 0.59 -5.72
N ALA A 73 -2.63 1.19 -5.32
CA ALA A 73 -3.84 0.48 -4.95
C ALA A 73 -4.39 -0.40 -6.10
N ARG A 74 -4.35 0.10 -7.34
CA ARG A 74 -4.78 -0.67 -8.52
C ARG A 74 -3.83 -1.81 -8.85
N ALA A 75 -2.52 -1.56 -8.81
CA ALA A 75 -1.52 -2.58 -9.08
C ALA A 75 -1.59 -3.72 -8.05
N LEU A 76 -1.67 -3.39 -6.75
CA LEU A 76 -1.86 -4.39 -5.69
C LEU A 76 -3.15 -5.19 -5.93
N GLN A 77 -4.28 -4.54 -6.23
CA GLN A 77 -5.52 -5.27 -6.51
C GLN A 77 -5.43 -6.22 -7.72
N LYS A 78 -4.72 -5.83 -8.78
CA LYS A 78 -4.55 -6.66 -9.97
C LYS A 78 -3.76 -7.93 -9.68
N HIS A 79 -2.64 -7.81 -8.96
CA HIS A 79 -1.82 -8.96 -8.57
C HIS A 79 -2.58 -9.95 -7.69
N GLU A 80 -3.40 -9.42 -6.78
CA GLU A 80 -4.23 -10.22 -5.87
C GLU A 80 -5.30 -11.04 -6.61
N ARG A 81 -5.89 -10.49 -7.68
CA ARG A 81 -6.86 -11.22 -8.52
C ARG A 81 -6.21 -12.29 -9.39
N SER A 82 -4.95 -12.09 -9.76
CA SER A 82 -4.21 -12.98 -10.68
C SER A 82 -3.66 -14.24 -9.99
N GLY A 83 -3.57 -14.24 -8.66
CA GLY A 83 -3.04 -15.35 -7.85
C GLY A 83 -3.96 -16.57 -7.67
N GLY A 84 -5.05 -16.69 -8.44
CA GLY A 84 -5.90 -17.89 -8.50
C GLY A 84 -6.70 -18.25 -7.24
N ARG A 85 -6.59 -17.48 -6.14
CA ARG A 85 -7.40 -17.66 -4.93
C ARG A 85 -8.11 -16.36 -4.57
N PRO A 86 -9.43 -16.24 -4.83
CA PRO A 86 -10.16 -15.05 -4.47
C PRO A 86 -10.17 -14.94 -2.93
N HIS A 87 -9.78 -13.78 -2.42
CA HIS A 87 -9.97 -13.32 -1.03
C HIS A 87 -9.23 -14.03 0.12
N LYS A 88 -8.62 -15.22 -0.04
CA LYS A 88 -8.10 -15.99 1.12
C LYS A 88 -6.60 -15.86 1.43
N VAL A 89 -5.80 -15.22 0.56
CA VAL A 89 -4.33 -15.10 0.77
C VAL A 89 -3.86 -13.66 0.62
N ARG A 90 -4.61 -12.70 1.17
CA ARG A 90 -3.96 -11.50 1.69
C ARG A 90 -3.48 -11.82 3.08
N GLY A 91 -2.16 -11.95 3.26
CA GLY A 91 -1.60 -11.76 4.59
C GLY A 91 -2.10 -10.41 5.12
N ALA A 92 -2.38 -10.33 6.42
CA ALA A 92 -2.90 -9.14 7.10
C ALA A 92 -2.18 -7.86 6.64
N GLU A 93 -0.85 -7.91 6.56
CA GLU A 93 0.00 -6.81 6.09
C GLU A 93 -0.34 -6.30 4.68
N GLY A 94 -0.58 -7.21 3.73
CA GLY A 94 -0.93 -6.85 2.35
C GLY A 94 -2.29 -6.15 2.26
N ARG A 95 -3.25 -6.59 3.10
CA ARG A 95 -4.59 -5.99 3.19
C ARG A 95 -4.54 -4.60 3.81
N ILE A 96 -3.83 -4.47 4.93
CA ILE A 96 -3.55 -3.19 5.60
C ILE A 96 -2.94 -2.20 4.62
N ARG A 97 -1.92 -2.63 3.88
CA ARG A 97 -1.20 -1.76 2.96
C ARG A 97 -2.04 -1.30 1.78
N LEU A 98 -2.85 -2.20 1.22
CA LEU A 98 -3.81 -1.82 0.18
C LEU A 98 -4.85 -0.83 0.71
N ALA A 99 -5.39 -1.04 1.92
CA ALA A 99 -6.34 -0.13 2.54
C ALA A 99 -5.74 1.27 2.75
N GLN A 100 -4.48 1.37 3.20
CA GLN A 100 -3.77 2.65 3.32
C GLN A 100 -3.63 3.38 1.97
N PHE A 101 -3.28 2.67 0.90
CA PHE A 101 -3.20 3.28 -0.43
C PHE A 101 -4.57 3.74 -0.94
N MET A 102 -5.63 2.94 -0.72
CA MET A 102 -7.00 3.34 -1.09
C MET A 102 -7.41 4.62 -0.35
N MET A 103 -7.22 4.66 0.97
CA MET A 103 -7.58 5.79 1.83
C MET A 103 -6.89 7.10 1.41
N ARG A 104 -5.65 7.02 0.94
CA ARG A 104 -4.83 8.18 0.54
C ARG A 104 -4.93 8.52 -0.94
N SER A 105 -5.89 7.95 -1.65
CA SER A 105 -6.05 8.12 -3.10
C SER A 105 -7.44 8.65 -3.47
N ASP A 106 -7.66 8.83 -4.77
CA ASP A 106 -8.96 9.16 -5.35
C ASP A 106 -9.69 7.93 -5.93
N VAL A 107 -9.21 6.70 -5.67
CA VAL A 107 -9.97 5.51 -6.06
C VAL A 107 -11.15 5.30 -5.12
N ARG A 108 -12.27 4.81 -5.65
CA ARG A 108 -13.41 4.38 -4.82
C ARG A 108 -12.95 3.22 -3.93
N PRO A 109 -12.93 3.39 -2.60
CA PRO A 109 -12.43 2.36 -1.69
C PRO A 109 -13.43 1.21 -1.59
N ASP A 110 -12.91 -0.02 -1.49
CA ASP A 110 -13.69 -1.18 -1.06
C ASP A 110 -13.77 -1.14 0.47
N LEU A 111 -14.92 -0.70 1.00
CA LEU A 111 -15.08 -0.46 2.43
C LEU A 111 -15.04 -1.74 3.27
N ASN A 112 -15.42 -2.89 2.69
CA ASN A 112 -15.33 -4.18 3.38
C ASN A 112 -13.86 -4.56 3.56
N LEU A 113 -13.05 -4.40 2.51
CA LEU A 113 -11.60 -4.61 2.57
C LEU A 113 -10.93 -3.68 3.60
N VAL A 114 -11.34 -2.41 3.65
CA VAL A 114 -10.79 -1.46 4.63
C VAL A 114 -11.20 -1.83 6.07
N ALA A 115 -12.43 -2.30 6.28
CA ALA A 115 -12.87 -2.78 7.59
C ALA A 115 -12.11 -4.05 8.03
N GLU A 116 -11.89 -5.00 7.12
CA GLU A 116 -11.05 -6.18 7.39
C GLU A 116 -9.61 -5.77 7.73
N ALA A 117 -9.04 -4.82 6.97
CA ALA A 117 -7.72 -4.28 7.24
C ALA A 117 -7.62 -3.57 8.60
N ALA A 118 -8.68 -2.90 9.03
CA ALA A 118 -8.74 -2.31 10.37
C ALA A 118 -8.66 -3.42 11.45
N SER A 119 -9.45 -4.49 11.30
CA SER A 119 -9.39 -5.65 12.20
C SER A 119 -8.02 -6.32 12.20
N ASP A 120 -7.42 -6.50 11.03
CA ASP A 120 -6.07 -7.05 10.87
C ASP A 120 -5.04 -6.19 11.63
N ALA A 121 -5.11 -4.85 11.48
CA ALA A 121 -4.20 -3.92 12.17
C ALA A 121 -4.35 -3.98 13.69
N LEU A 122 -5.60 -4.06 14.20
CA LEU A 122 -5.87 -4.23 15.63
C LEU A 122 -5.33 -5.56 16.16
N ALA A 123 -5.52 -6.66 15.42
CA ALA A 123 -4.99 -7.97 15.79
C ALA A 123 -3.44 -8.00 15.83
N MET A 124 -2.79 -7.13 15.05
CA MET A 124 -1.34 -6.91 15.06
C MET A 124 -0.89 -5.83 16.06
N SER A 125 -1.75 -5.42 17.02
CA SER A 125 -1.48 -4.38 18.02
C SER A 125 -1.18 -2.99 17.45
N SER A 126 -1.50 -2.74 16.17
CA SER A 126 -1.40 -1.43 15.54
C SER A 126 -2.69 -0.63 15.77
N VAL A 127 -2.96 -0.28 17.03
CA VAL A 127 -4.25 0.31 17.46
C VAL A 127 -4.59 1.59 16.71
N ALA A 128 -3.64 2.53 16.63
CA ALA A 128 -3.87 3.82 15.97
C ALA A 128 -4.22 3.66 14.47
N LEU A 129 -3.54 2.75 13.77
CA LEU A 129 -3.83 2.48 12.36
C LEU A 129 -5.17 1.76 12.20
N GLY A 130 -5.48 0.79 13.07
CA GLY A 130 -6.77 0.12 13.08
C GLY A 130 -7.92 1.10 13.22
N GLU A 131 -7.83 2.05 14.17
CA GLU A 131 -8.82 3.11 14.33
C GLU A 131 -8.91 4.06 13.14
N GLU A 132 -7.78 4.46 12.55
CA GLU A 132 -7.75 5.33 11.37
C GLU A 132 -8.52 4.70 10.20
N LEU A 133 -8.24 3.43 9.91
CA LEU A 133 -8.91 2.66 8.87
C LEU A 133 -10.40 2.44 9.18
N ALA A 134 -10.73 2.08 10.42
CA ALA A 134 -12.10 1.90 10.87
C ALA A 134 -12.93 3.17 10.72
N ARG A 135 -12.39 4.31 11.18
CA ARG A 135 -13.05 5.62 11.10
C ARG A 135 -13.25 6.03 9.64
N PHE A 136 -12.23 5.88 8.80
CA PHE A 136 -12.35 6.12 7.36
C PHE A 136 -13.48 5.33 6.72
N ALA A 137 -13.63 4.05 7.09
CA ALA A 137 -14.68 3.19 6.58
C ALA A 137 -16.07 3.60 7.10
N VAL A 138 -16.22 3.88 8.39
CA VAL A 138 -17.49 4.35 8.99
C VAL A 138 -17.96 5.65 8.34
N ASP A 139 -17.08 6.64 8.20
CA ASP A 139 -17.41 7.95 7.59
C ASP A 139 -17.90 7.84 6.14
N ARG A 140 -17.64 6.70 5.49
CA ARG A 140 -18.05 6.42 4.10
C ARG A 140 -19.15 5.36 3.99
N GLY A 141 -19.74 4.93 5.11
CA GLY A 141 -20.85 3.97 5.14
C GLY A 141 -20.43 2.50 5.19
N GLY A 142 -19.25 2.18 5.74
CA GLY A 142 -18.71 0.81 5.88
C GLY A 142 -19.43 -0.09 6.89
N GLY A 143 -20.50 0.38 7.51
CA GLY A 143 -21.41 -0.42 8.33
C GLY A 143 -20.81 -0.99 9.63
N LEU A 144 -21.47 -2.03 10.16
CA LEU A 144 -21.15 -2.64 11.45
C LEU A 144 -19.73 -3.21 11.57
N PRO A 145 -19.15 -3.90 10.55
CA PRO A 145 -17.80 -4.44 10.66
C PRO A 145 -16.75 -3.36 10.94
N ALA A 146 -16.87 -2.20 10.30
CA ALA A 146 -15.98 -1.06 10.56
C ALA A 146 -16.22 -0.45 11.95
N ALA A 147 -17.48 -0.33 12.37
CA ALA A 147 -17.84 0.25 13.66
C ALA A 147 -17.33 -0.58 14.85
N TRP A 148 -17.27 -1.90 14.74
CA TRP A 148 -16.73 -2.77 15.81
C TRP A 148 -15.24 -2.59 16.07
N CYS A 149 -14.49 -2.05 15.11
CA CYS A 149 -13.07 -1.76 15.28
C CYS A 149 -12.81 -0.44 16.03
N LEU A 150 -13.85 0.35 16.33
CA LEU A 150 -13.71 1.59 17.08
C LEU A 150 -13.84 1.35 18.60
N PRO A 151 -13.12 2.11 19.44
CA PRO A 151 -13.26 2.02 20.88
C PRO A 151 -14.68 2.39 21.29
N ARG A 152 -15.24 1.64 22.26
CA ARG A 152 -16.50 2.00 22.90
C ARG A 152 -16.25 3.21 23.80
N ARG A 153 -16.92 4.32 23.51
CA ARG A 153 -16.92 5.52 24.37
C ARG A 153 -17.88 5.33 25.53
#